data_AF-A0A482W073-F1
#
_entry.id   AF-A0A482W073-F1
#
_cell.length_a   1.000
_cell.length_b   1.000
_cell.length_c   1.000
_cell.angle_alpha   90.00
_cell.angle_beta   90.00
_cell.angle_gamma   90.00
#
_symmetry.space_group_name_H-M   'P 1'
#
loop_
_entity.id
_entity.type
_entity.pdbx_description
1 polymer ?
#
loop_
_entity_poly.entity_id
_entity_poly.type
_entity_poly.pdbx_seq_one_letter_code
_entity_poly.pdbx_strand_id
1 'polypeptide(L)'
;MERHKKQSFWSSYVSSLPPKPPWIPSLLSVEYIELLPADLRLAAKKSRRLLEESWSRIKKSIKRDWTCSCCGKRADCVLDVNTFTWGYILVNTRAVYVNPEIVRESCGSCEDILSDQPCMALCPYLDMFNHSHTARTRAELIRREGRLVYQLTALNSTKKHQQVFISYGAHDNVKLLTEYGFFIPGNRFDSIQIRSEDVLKVLNLNLNDSQYKFIRTHGLDKSDLYIGEGGPSFNLKAFLFVAFKDSTAKNFASIIYSDSYPKHFLEGIVDSCRKLLYLHLELTEKALRTFQDLASIDSERDVSVIIDFLKYRREFVKVLCDNKQ
;
A
#
# COMPACT_ATOMS: atom_id res chain seq x y z
N MET A 1 2.33 -25.18 6.24
CA MET A 1 2.45 -26.66 6.13
C MET A 1 3.74 -27.09 5.44
N GLU A 2 4.04 -26.65 4.20
CA GLU A 2 5.29 -27.05 3.51
C GLU A 2 6.56 -26.79 4.33
N ARG A 3 6.65 -25.63 5.00
CA ARG A 3 7.75 -25.30 5.93
C ARG A 3 7.97 -26.33 7.05
N HIS A 4 6.91 -27.00 7.51
CA HIS A 4 6.99 -27.97 8.59
C HIS A 4 7.43 -29.36 8.11
N LYS A 5 7.18 -29.70 6.84
CA LYS A 5 7.48 -31.03 6.29
C LYS A 5 8.99 -31.23 6.22
N LYS A 6 9.48 -32.36 6.74
CA LYS A 6 10.91 -32.75 6.67
C LYS A 6 11.40 -32.92 5.23
N GLN A 7 10.54 -33.40 4.33
CA GLN A 7 10.83 -33.65 2.91
C GLN A 7 9.82 -32.90 2.04
N SER A 8 9.89 -31.57 2.03
CA SER A 8 9.10 -30.75 1.10
C SER A 8 9.85 -30.59 -0.21
N PHE A 9 9.12 -30.72 -1.33
CA PHE A 9 9.60 -30.30 -2.66
C PHE A 9 10.06 -28.82 -2.64
N TRP A 10 9.39 -27.97 -1.86
CA TRP A 10 9.69 -26.54 -1.73
C TRP A 10 10.71 -26.22 -0.64
N SER A 11 11.37 -27.22 -0.04
CA SER A 11 12.29 -27.02 1.09
C SER A 11 13.38 -25.99 0.79
N SER A 12 14.05 -26.07 -0.36
CA SER A 12 15.10 -25.12 -0.75
C SER A 12 14.58 -23.68 -0.85
N TYR A 13 13.40 -23.48 -1.46
CA TYR A 13 12.78 -22.16 -1.55
C TYR A 13 12.39 -21.65 -0.15
N VAL A 14 11.67 -22.46 0.63
CA VAL A 14 11.24 -22.06 1.97
C VAL A 14 12.41 -21.72 2.88
N SER A 15 13.53 -22.44 2.77
CA SER A 15 14.77 -22.17 3.52
C SER A 15 15.50 -20.91 3.05
N SER A 16 15.26 -20.44 1.82
CA SER A 16 15.81 -19.17 1.31
C SER A 16 15.02 -17.94 1.75
N LEU A 17 13.77 -18.12 2.21
CA LEU A 17 12.93 -17.02 2.67
C LEU A 17 13.46 -16.40 3.97
N PRO A 18 13.21 -15.10 4.22
CA PRO A 18 13.58 -14.45 5.45
C PRO A 18 13.06 -15.21 6.69
N PRO A 19 13.89 -15.45 7.72
CA PRO A 19 13.48 -16.23 8.89
C PRO A 19 12.43 -15.50 9.74
N LYS A 20 12.45 -14.16 9.72
CA LYS A 20 11.44 -13.26 10.30
C LYS A 20 10.67 -12.59 9.16
N PRO A 21 9.36 -12.30 9.33
CA PRO A 21 8.64 -11.55 8.32
C PRO A 21 9.21 -10.13 8.18
N PRO A 22 9.09 -9.49 7.00
CA PRO A 22 9.24 -8.05 6.87
C PRO A 22 8.42 -7.33 7.94
N TRP A 23 9.01 -6.31 8.55
CA TRP A 23 8.31 -5.51 9.53
C TRP A 23 7.27 -4.65 8.82
N ILE A 24 6.03 -4.63 9.31
CA ILE A 24 4.95 -3.77 8.80
C ILE A 24 4.22 -3.11 9.97
N PRO A 25 3.65 -1.90 9.80
CA PRO A 25 2.96 -1.17 10.86
C PRO A 25 1.81 -1.93 11.55
N SER A 26 1.20 -2.91 10.88
CA SER A 26 0.14 -3.72 11.48
C SER A 26 0.63 -4.66 12.59
N LEU A 27 1.95 -4.84 12.75
CA LEU A 27 2.57 -5.61 13.84
C LEU A 27 2.75 -4.81 15.14
N LEU A 28 2.53 -3.49 15.13
CA LEU A 28 2.60 -2.65 16.33
C LEU A 28 1.53 -3.06 17.37
N SER A 29 1.55 -2.46 18.56
CA SER A 29 0.37 -2.56 19.44
C SER A 29 -0.80 -1.70 18.91
N VAL A 30 -1.99 -1.82 19.48
CA VAL A 30 -3.14 -0.97 19.12
C VAL A 30 -2.87 0.48 19.52
N GLU A 31 -2.33 0.66 20.72
CA GLU A 31 -1.97 1.96 21.29
C GLU A 31 -1.00 2.71 20.37
N TYR A 32 0.01 2.00 19.85
CA TYR A 32 0.97 2.58 18.90
C TYR A 32 0.36 2.92 17.55
N ILE A 33 -0.55 2.09 17.03
CA ILE A 33 -1.26 2.42 15.79
C ILE A 33 -2.06 3.71 15.94
N GLU A 34 -2.69 3.95 17.09
CA GLU A 34 -3.48 5.17 17.30
C GLU A 34 -2.63 6.45 17.21
N LEU A 35 -1.33 6.36 17.50
CA LEU A 35 -0.40 7.49 17.46
C LEU A 35 0.12 7.81 16.04
N LEU A 36 -0.10 6.92 15.07
CA LEU A 36 0.34 7.13 13.68
C LEU A 36 -0.43 8.28 13.01
N PRO A 37 0.16 8.97 12.02
CA PRO A 37 -0.55 9.87 11.12
C PRO A 37 -1.78 9.19 10.49
N ALA A 38 -2.81 9.96 10.16
CA ALA A 38 -4.13 9.42 9.84
C ALA A 38 -4.13 8.42 8.67
N ASP A 39 -3.40 8.72 7.60
CA ASP A 39 -3.22 7.87 6.42
C ASP A 39 -2.58 6.53 6.78
N LEU A 40 -1.44 6.57 7.46
CA LEU A 40 -0.69 5.39 7.87
C LEU A 40 -1.47 4.58 8.92
N ARG A 41 -2.15 5.25 9.86
CA ARG A 41 -3.01 4.64 10.87
C ARG A 41 -4.15 3.86 10.25
N LEU A 42 -4.87 4.46 9.28
CA LEU A 42 -5.99 3.80 8.60
C LEU A 42 -5.52 2.58 7.82
N ALA A 43 -4.40 2.70 7.09
CA ALA A 43 -3.81 1.59 6.36
C ALA A 43 -3.33 0.46 7.29
N ALA A 44 -2.67 0.80 8.40
CA ALA A 44 -2.20 -0.16 9.40
C ALA A 44 -3.36 -0.88 10.10
N LYS A 45 -4.44 -0.16 10.48
CA LYS A 45 -5.66 -0.76 11.03
C LYS A 45 -6.32 -1.73 10.06
N LYS A 46 -6.43 -1.34 8.79
CA LYS A 46 -6.99 -2.22 7.74
C LYS A 46 -6.15 -3.49 7.59
N SER A 47 -4.83 -3.35 7.49
CA SER A 47 -3.89 -4.48 7.38
C SER A 47 -3.98 -5.42 8.59
N ARG A 48 -3.99 -4.88 9.82
CA ARG A 48 -4.17 -5.66 11.05
C ARG A 48 -5.48 -6.44 11.05
N ARG A 49 -6.60 -5.77 10.76
CA ARG A 49 -7.92 -6.40 10.73
C ARG A 49 -7.94 -7.58 9.76
N LEU A 50 -7.39 -7.41 8.55
CA LEU A 50 -7.33 -8.48 7.56
C LEU A 50 -6.48 -9.67 8.04
N LEU A 51 -5.36 -9.41 8.70
CA LEU A 51 -4.50 -10.45 9.28
C LEU A 51 -5.23 -11.23 10.39
N GLU A 52 -5.88 -10.52 11.32
CA GLU A 52 -6.63 -11.12 12.44
C GLU A 52 -7.85 -11.92 11.97
N GLU A 53 -8.61 -11.36 11.01
CA GLU A 53 -9.74 -12.06 10.39
C GLU A 53 -9.28 -13.33 9.67
N SER A 54 -8.15 -13.25 8.94
CA SER A 54 -7.58 -14.40 8.25
C SER A 54 -7.11 -15.48 9.24
N TRP A 55 -6.47 -15.09 10.34
CA TRP A 55 -6.09 -16.02 11.40
C TRP A 55 -7.32 -16.69 12.03
N SER A 56 -8.36 -15.92 12.31
CA SER A 56 -9.63 -16.42 12.85
C SER A 56 -10.29 -17.42 11.91
N ARG A 57 -10.32 -17.15 10.60
CA ARG A 57 -10.84 -18.07 9.58
C ARG A 57 -10.05 -19.38 9.56
N ILE A 58 -8.72 -19.31 9.48
CA ILE A 58 -7.86 -20.50 9.45
C ILE A 58 -8.06 -21.38 10.68
N LYS A 59 -8.12 -20.80 11.89
CA LYS A 59 -8.40 -21.54 13.12
C LYS A 59 -9.75 -22.29 13.10
N LYS A 60 -10.76 -21.72 12.44
CA LYS A 60 -12.09 -22.34 12.32
C LYS A 60 -12.13 -23.41 11.22
N SER A 61 -11.32 -23.25 10.17
CA SER A 61 -11.28 -24.17 9.02
C SER A 61 -10.50 -25.46 9.28
N ILE A 62 -9.51 -25.44 10.19
CA ILE A 62 -8.75 -26.64 10.51
C ILE A 62 -9.58 -27.57 11.41
N LYS A 63 -9.82 -28.80 10.95
CA LYS A 63 -10.55 -29.81 11.73
C LYS A 63 -9.78 -30.16 13.00
N ARG A 64 -10.50 -30.40 14.10
CA ARG A 64 -9.90 -30.68 15.42
C ARG A 64 -9.06 -31.96 15.46
N ASP A 65 -9.43 -32.93 14.65
CA ASP A 65 -8.78 -34.24 14.47
C ASP A 65 -7.67 -34.22 13.41
N TRP A 66 -7.39 -33.08 12.78
CA TRP A 66 -6.31 -32.98 11.80
C TRP A 66 -4.95 -33.26 12.45
N THR A 67 -4.16 -34.10 11.78
CA THR A 67 -2.77 -34.42 12.14
C THR A 67 -1.88 -34.31 10.91
N CYS A 68 -0.60 -33.91 11.09
CA CYS A 68 0.35 -33.89 9.98
C CYS A 68 0.63 -35.32 9.52
N SER A 69 0.39 -35.60 8.24
CA SER A 69 0.78 -36.86 7.60
C SER A 69 2.29 -37.15 7.73
N CYS A 70 3.10 -36.12 7.94
CA CYS A 70 4.55 -36.21 8.05
C CYS A 70 5.08 -36.70 9.41
N CYS A 71 4.34 -36.48 10.50
CA CYS A 71 4.87 -36.66 11.86
C CYS A 71 3.81 -36.92 12.93
N GLY A 72 2.52 -37.00 12.57
CA GLY A 72 1.41 -37.22 13.50
C GLY A 72 1.08 -36.04 14.43
N LYS A 73 1.80 -34.92 14.35
CA LYS A 73 1.52 -33.74 15.19
C LYS A 73 0.18 -33.11 14.85
N ARG A 74 -0.53 -32.65 15.88
CA ARG A 74 -1.80 -31.90 15.75
C ARG A 74 -1.59 -30.54 15.09
N ALA A 75 -2.67 -29.95 14.57
CA ALA A 75 -2.63 -28.67 13.85
C ALA A 75 -2.02 -27.53 14.66
N ASP A 76 -2.40 -27.41 15.92
CA ASP A 76 -1.90 -26.41 16.88
C ASP A 76 -0.39 -26.51 17.11
N CYS A 77 0.18 -27.70 16.97
CA CYS A 77 1.63 -27.94 17.07
C CYS A 77 2.41 -27.58 15.79
N VAL A 78 1.71 -27.36 14.67
CA VAL A 78 2.30 -27.12 13.35
C VAL A 78 2.07 -25.69 12.87
N LEU A 79 0.94 -25.09 13.28
CA LEU A 79 0.52 -23.77 12.87
C LEU A 79 0.07 -22.98 14.09
N ASP A 80 1.00 -22.20 14.65
CA ASP A 80 0.73 -21.18 15.65
C ASP A 80 0.56 -19.80 15.00
N VAL A 81 0.24 -18.80 15.82
CA VAL A 81 0.03 -17.42 15.35
C VAL A 81 1.31 -16.82 14.72
N ASN A 82 2.49 -17.19 15.20
CA ASN A 82 3.76 -16.70 14.69
C ASN A 82 4.06 -17.27 13.30
N THR A 83 3.86 -18.57 13.12
CA THR A 83 4.01 -19.27 11.84
C THR A 83 2.99 -18.76 10.83
N PHE A 84 1.75 -18.53 11.26
CA PHE A 84 0.72 -17.92 10.42
C PHE A 84 1.12 -16.50 10.00
N THR A 85 1.49 -15.63 10.95
CA THR A 85 1.87 -14.24 10.68
C THR A 85 3.04 -14.17 9.71
N TRP A 86 4.06 -15.00 9.91
CA TRP A 86 5.18 -15.13 8.99
C TRP A 86 4.73 -15.51 7.58
N GLY A 87 3.89 -16.54 7.44
CA GLY A 87 3.41 -17.00 6.14
C GLY A 87 2.51 -15.99 5.46
N TYR A 88 1.61 -15.36 6.21
CA TYR A 88 0.69 -14.33 5.73
C TYR A 88 1.46 -13.14 5.16
N ILE A 89 2.42 -12.60 5.92
CA ILE A 89 3.21 -11.45 5.47
C ILE A 89 4.07 -11.81 4.26
N LEU A 90 4.71 -12.98 4.26
CA LEU A 90 5.51 -13.40 3.09
C LEU A 90 4.67 -13.57 1.84
N VAL A 91 3.46 -14.13 1.93
CA VAL A 91 2.56 -14.21 0.77
C VAL A 91 2.20 -12.81 0.27
N ASN A 92 1.78 -11.89 1.15
CA ASN A 92 1.37 -10.55 0.75
C ASN A 92 2.52 -9.70 0.18
N THR A 93 3.75 -9.93 0.63
CA THR A 93 4.92 -9.16 0.21
C THR A 93 5.60 -9.70 -1.05
N ARG A 94 5.32 -10.95 -1.46
CA ARG A 94 6.08 -11.67 -2.51
C ARG A 94 5.24 -12.32 -3.59
N ALA A 95 3.94 -12.51 -3.38
CA ALA A 95 3.11 -13.16 -4.38
C ALA A 95 2.96 -12.30 -5.63
N VAL A 96 2.90 -12.98 -6.77
CA VAL A 96 2.57 -12.39 -8.07
C VAL A 96 1.15 -12.74 -8.45
N TYR A 97 0.50 -11.83 -9.15
CA TYR A 97 -0.80 -12.10 -9.76
C TYR A 97 -0.63 -13.08 -10.93
N VAL A 98 -1.55 -14.04 -11.00
CA VAL A 98 -1.64 -15.01 -12.09
C VAL A 98 -2.97 -14.77 -12.79
N ASN A 99 -2.93 -14.44 -14.09
CA ASN A 99 -4.15 -14.23 -14.85
C ASN A 99 -4.91 -15.58 -15.00
N PRO A 100 -6.12 -15.72 -14.42
CA PRO A 100 -6.88 -16.96 -14.47
C PRO A 100 -7.30 -17.33 -15.90
N GLU A 101 -7.50 -16.38 -16.80
CA GLU A 101 -7.89 -16.63 -18.19
C GLU A 101 -6.78 -17.39 -18.93
N ILE A 102 -5.54 -16.94 -18.81
CA ILE A 102 -4.36 -17.59 -19.41
C ILE A 102 -4.18 -19.02 -18.86
N VAL A 103 -4.43 -19.21 -17.56
CA VAL A 103 -4.35 -20.53 -16.94
C VAL A 103 -5.45 -21.46 -17.47
N ARG A 104 -6.70 -20.99 -17.60
CA ARG A 104 -7.81 -21.79 -18.15
C ARG A 104 -7.58 -22.19 -19.60
N GLU A 105 -7.09 -21.28 -20.43
CA GLU A 105 -6.76 -21.57 -21.82
C GLU A 105 -5.62 -22.60 -21.94
N SER A 106 -4.67 -22.57 -21.00
CA SER A 106 -3.47 -23.41 -21.04
C SER A 106 -3.62 -24.76 -20.35
N CYS A 107 -4.57 -24.88 -19.43
CA CYS A 107 -4.88 -26.10 -18.70
C CYS A 107 -6.35 -26.48 -18.89
N GLY A 108 -6.63 -27.59 -19.58
CA GLY A 108 -8.01 -28.11 -19.69
C GLY A 108 -8.68 -28.48 -18.35
N SER A 109 -7.95 -28.53 -17.23
CA SER A 109 -8.46 -28.93 -15.91
C SER A 109 -7.78 -28.24 -14.71
N CYS A 110 -7.41 -26.96 -14.83
CA CYS A 110 -6.80 -26.20 -13.70
C CYS A 110 -7.84 -25.47 -12.82
N GLU A 111 -9.09 -25.97 -12.75
CA GLU A 111 -10.17 -25.36 -11.94
C GLU A 111 -9.80 -25.25 -10.46
N ASP A 112 -9.14 -26.29 -9.92
CA ASP A 112 -8.66 -26.31 -8.53
C ASP A 112 -7.56 -25.28 -8.25
N ILE A 113 -6.76 -24.89 -9.26
CA ILE A 113 -5.69 -23.88 -9.12
C ILE A 113 -6.28 -22.48 -9.04
N LEU A 114 -7.47 -22.28 -9.60
CA LEU A 114 -8.15 -20.99 -9.70
C LEU A 114 -9.37 -20.88 -8.76
N SER A 115 -9.50 -21.81 -7.81
CA SER A 115 -10.67 -21.88 -6.93
C SER A 115 -10.79 -20.67 -6.01
N ASP A 116 -9.67 -20.01 -5.70
CA ASP A 116 -9.59 -18.91 -4.76
C ASP A 116 -9.16 -17.59 -5.44
N GLN A 117 -9.82 -16.50 -5.06
CA GLN A 117 -9.48 -15.13 -5.46
C GLN A 117 -8.80 -14.38 -4.30
N PRO A 118 -7.79 -13.52 -4.56
CA PRO A 118 -7.17 -13.25 -5.86
C PRO A 118 -6.23 -14.39 -6.29
N CYS A 119 -6.20 -14.68 -7.60
CA CYS A 119 -5.31 -15.70 -8.17
C CYS A 119 -3.84 -15.29 -8.01
N MET A 120 -3.16 -15.89 -7.03
CA MET A 120 -1.81 -15.54 -6.63
C MET A 120 -0.89 -16.76 -6.66
N ALA A 121 0.39 -16.53 -6.98
CA ALA A 121 1.43 -17.54 -6.86
C ALA A 121 2.69 -16.97 -6.20
N LEU A 122 3.37 -17.81 -5.43
CA LEU A 122 4.76 -17.55 -5.07
C LEU A 122 5.64 -18.05 -6.21
N CYS A 123 6.51 -17.19 -6.73
CA CYS A 123 7.42 -17.51 -7.83
C CYS A 123 8.87 -17.44 -7.31
N PRO A 124 9.47 -18.58 -6.91
CA PRO A 124 10.85 -18.61 -6.44
C PRO A 124 11.80 -17.98 -7.45
N TYR A 125 12.86 -17.32 -6.96
CA TYR A 125 13.78 -16.45 -7.70
C TYR A 125 13.21 -15.11 -8.12
N LEU A 126 11.97 -15.04 -8.61
CA LEU A 126 11.36 -13.78 -9.00
C LEU A 126 11.16 -12.88 -7.78
N ASP A 127 10.73 -13.45 -6.66
CA ASP A 127 10.49 -12.73 -5.42
C ASP A 127 11.77 -12.24 -4.70
N MET A 128 12.94 -12.49 -5.29
CA MET A 128 14.23 -11.96 -4.82
C MET A 128 14.56 -10.58 -5.41
N PHE A 129 13.90 -10.17 -6.50
CA PHE A 129 14.13 -8.86 -7.09
C PHE A 129 13.49 -7.75 -6.24
N ASN A 130 14.29 -6.75 -5.88
CA ASN A 130 13.81 -5.60 -5.12
C ASN A 130 13.09 -4.57 -6.00
N HIS A 131 12.28 -3.74 -5.35
CA HIS A 131 11.54 -2.66 -5.99
C HIS A 131 12.41 -1.44 -6.29
N SER A 132 12.15 -0.79 -7.43
CA SER A 132 12.50 0.61 -7.66
C SER A 132 11.35 1.33 -8.38
N HIS A 133 11.02 2.55 -7.95
CA HIS A 133 10.01 3.39 -8.60
C HIS A 133 10.44 3.90 -9.99
N THR A 134 11.70 3.69 -10.38
CA THR A 134 12.23 4.02 -11.72
C THR A 134 12.38 2.79 -12.62
N ALA A 135 12.19 1.59 -12.08
CA ALA A 135 12.23 0.36 -12.85
C ALA A 135 11.03 0.30 -13.81
N ARG A 136 11.29 -0.15 -15.02
CA ARG A 136 10.30 -0.51 -16.03
C ARG A 136 10.43 -2.00 -16.26
N THR A 137 9.36 -2.72 -15.98
CA THR A 137 9.35 -4.17 -16.02
C THR A 137 8.07 -4.62 -16.72
N ARG A 138 8.20 -5.66 -17.54
CA ARG A 138 7.06 -6.38 -18.11
C ARG A 138 6.99 -7.76 -17.48
N ALA A 139 5.85 -8.09 -16.92
CA ALA A 139 5.57 -9.37 -16.26
C ALA A 139 4.43 -10.04 -17.02
N GLU A 140 4.68 -11.23 -17.56
CA GLU A 140 3.73 -11.94 -18.43
C GLU A 140 3.75 -13.43 -18.09
N LEU A 141 2.57 -14.07 -18.09
CA LEU A 141 2.47 -15.51 -18.02
C LEU A 141 2.45 -16.06 -19.45
N ILE A 142 3.50 -16.79 -19.84
CA ILE A 142 3.66 -17.31 -21.20
C ILE A 142 3.71 -18.82 -21.21
N ARG A 143 3.47 -19.42 -22.37
CA ARG A 143 3.68 -20.85 -22.59
C ARG A 143 5.06 -21.09 -23.20
N ARG A 144 5.84 -21.96 -22.56
CA ARG A 144 7.15 -22.41 -23.06
C ARG A 144 7.26 -23.91 -22.87
N GLU A 145 7.56 -24.64 -23.94
CA GLU A 145 7.74 -26.10 -23.92
C GLU A 145 6.56 -26.85 -23.27
N GLY A 146 5.33 -26.41 -23.59
CA GLY A 146 4.10 -27.00 -23.05
C GLY A 146 3.75 -26.62 -21.61
N ARG A 147 4.59 -25.83 -20.92
CA ARG A 147 4.39 -25.40 -19.53
C ARG A 147 4.11 -23.90 -19.44
N LEU A 148 3.38 -23.50 -18.40
CA LEU A 148 3.23 -22.09 -18.03
C LEU A 148 4.48 -21.60 -17.31
N VAL A 149 4.98 -20.42 -17.72
CA VAL A 149 6.18 -19.79 -17.17
C VAL A 149 5.89 -18.32 -16.92
N TYR A 150 6.26 -17.83 -15.74
CA TYR A 150 6.22 -16.41 -15.43
C TYR A 150 7.47 -15.75 -16.00
N GLN A 151 7.31 -14.94 -17.06
CA GLN A 151 8.39 -14.23 -17.71
C GLN A 151 8.46 -12.80 -17.19
N LEU A 152 9.63 -12.43 -16.68
CA LEU A 152 9.93 -11.08 -16.21
C LEU A 152 11.00 -10.45 -17.09
N THR A 153 10.68 -9.32 -17.71
CA THR A 153 11.58 -8.59 -18.60
C THR A 153 11.88 -7.22 -18.02
N ALA A 154 13.13 -6.97 -17.63
CA ALA A 154 13.59 -5.63 -17.30
C ALA A 154 13.74 -4.81 -18.60
N LEU A 155 13.13 -3.63 -18.65
CA LEU A 155 13.16 -2.74 -19.81
C LEU A 155 14.20 -1.63 -19.66
N ASN A 156 14.79 -1.48 -18.47
CA ASN A 156 15.94 -0.60 -18.23
C ASN A 156 17.23 -1.39 -18.45
N SER A 157 18.27 -0.72 -18.95
CA SER A 157 19.62 -1.28 -18.95
C SER A 157 20.18 -1.33 -17.52
N THR A 158 20.74 -2.47 -17.13
CA THR A 158 21.48 -2.62 -15.86
C THR A 158 22.94 -2.93 -16.17
N LYS A 159 23.88 -2.24 -15.53
CA LYS A 159 25.30 -2.51 -15.74
C LYS A 159 25.70 -3.82 -15.08
N LYS A 160 26.75 -4.47 -15.59
CA LYS A 160 27.35 -5.65 -14.96
C LYS A 160 27.65 -5.35 -13.49
N HIS A 161 27.34 -6.29 -12.61
CA HIS A 161 27.50 -6.19 -11.15
C HIS A 161 26.59 -5.19 -10.43
N GLN A 162 25.65 -4.54 -11.13
CA GLN A 162 24.58 -3.79 -10.47
C GLN A 162 23.36 -4.68 -10.22
N GLN A 163 22.67 -4.37 -9.13
CA GLN A 163 21.40 -5.01 -8.80
C GLN A 163 20.36 -4.71 -9.89
N VAL A 164 19.66 -5.76 -10.31
CA VAL A 164 18.48 -5.65 -11.17
C VAL A 164 17.28 -5.36 -10.27
N PHE A 165 16.57 -4.28 -10.57
CA PHE A 165 15.35 -3.90 -9.90
C PHE A 165 14.14 -4.14 -10.79
N ILE A 166 12.99 -4.35 -10.16
CA ILE A 166 11.71 -4.44 -10.84
C ILE A 166 10.71 -3.43 -10.28
N SER A 167 9.64 -3.16 -11.03
CA SER A 167 8.51 -2.42 -10.50
C SER A 167 7.50 -3.38 -9.86
N TYR A 168 7.12 -3.13 -8.60
CA TYR A 168 6.01 -3.81 -7.95
C TYR A 168 4.67 -3.14 -8.31
N GLY A 169 4.72 -1.95 -8.90
CA GLY A 169 3.58 -1.10 -9.20
C GLY A 169 3.90 0.37 -8.93
N ALA A 170 2.99 1.26 -9.35
CA ALA A 170 3.04 2.68 -9.00
C ALA A 170 2.47 2.88 -7.58
N HIS A 171 3.27 2.56 -6.57
CA HIS A 171 2.86 2.59 -5.16
C HIS A 171 3.44 3.80 -4.45
N ASP A 172 2.62 4.46 -3.63
CA ASP A 172 3.09 5.49 -2.69
C ASP A 172 3.85 4.85 -1.51
N ASN A 173 4.50 5.68 -0.70
CA ASN A 173 5.30 5.15 0.40
C ASN A 173 4.46 4.65 1.59
N VAL A 174 3.19 5.04 1.70
CA VAL A 174 2.29 4.47 2.72
C VAL A 174 1.97 3.02 2.37
N LYS A 175 1.65 2.74 1.10
CA LYS A 175 1.40 1.40 0.58
C LYS A 175 2.66 0.54 0.64
N LEU A 176 3.80 1.06 0.19
CA LEU A 176 5.08 0.33 0.30
C LEU A 176 5.38 -0.05 1.76
N LEU A 177 5.19 0.87 2.71
CA LEU A 177 5.47 0.59 4.11
C LEU A 177 4.48 -0.42 4.71
N THR A 178 3.20 -0.33 4.35
CA THR A 178 2.15 -1.15 4.96
C THR A 178 1.98 -2.53 4.35
N GLU A 179 2.33 -2.70 3.07
CA GLU A 179 2.21 -3.97 2.35
C GLU A 179 3.57 -4.66 2.15
N TYR A 180 4.68 -3.92 2.07
CA TYR A 180 6.01 -4.47 1.78
C TYR A 180 7.05 -4.27 2.89
N GLY A 181 6.79 -3.34 3.83
CA GLY A 181 7.65 -3.11 4.99
C GLY A 181 8.85 -2.19 4.72
N PHE A 182 8.80 -1.38 3.65
CA PHE A 182 9.83 -0.39 3.36
C PHE A 182 9.24 0.86 2.71
N PHE A 183 10.00 1.94 2.64
CA PHE A 183 9.68 3.13 1.83
C PHE A 183 10.92 3.57 1.06
N ILE A 184 10.73 4.32 -0.02
CA ILE A 184 11.83 4.79 -0.87
C ILE A 184 11.81 6.33 -0.91
N PRO A 185 12.87 7.01 -0.41
CA PRO A 185 13.02 8.45 -0.59
C PRO A 185 13.06 8.84 -2.06
N GLY A 186 12.36 9.94 -2.43
CA GLY A 186 12.30 10.40 -3.82
C GLY A 186 11.37 9.58 -4.71
N ASN A 187 10.50 8.75 -4.13
CA ASN A 187 9.48 8.02 -4.88
C ASN A 187 8.50 9.01 -5.55
N ARG A 188 8.57 9.08 -6.89
CA ARG A 188 7.69 9.91 -7.74
C ARG A 188 6.19 9.62 -7.63
N PHE A 189 5.82 8.47 -7.05
CA PHE A 189 4.43 8.08 -6.83
C PHE A 189 3.95 8.39 -5.41
N ASP A 190 4.81 8.95 -4.56
CA ASP A 190 4.44 9.31 -3.20
C ASP A 190 3.53 10.55 -3.18
N SER A 191 2.66 10.59 -2.18
CA SER A 191 1.67 11.66 -2.02
C SER A 191 1.22 11.78 -0.57
N ILE A 192 0.67 12.94 -0.25
CA ILE A 192 0.03 13.23 1.04
C ILE A 192 -1.47 13.11 0.87
N GLN A 193 -2.07 12.11 1.50
CA GLN A 193 -3.52 11.92 1.50
C GLN A 193 -4.19 13.00 2.35
N ILE A 194 -5.15 13.70 1.75
CA ILE A 194 -5.91 14.80 2.35
C ILE A 194 -7.32 14.31 2.66
N ARG A 195 -7.77 14.47 3.90
CA ARG A 195 -9.16 14.12 4.26
C ARG A 195 -10.10 15.28 3.91
N SER A 196 -11.29 14.97 3.45
CA SER A 196 -12.29 16.00 3.10
C SER A 196 -12.65 16.87 4.31
N GLU A 197 -12.64 16.31 5.52
CA GLU A 197 -12.87 17.07 6.75
C GLU A 197 -11.75 18.08 7.03
N ASP A 198 -10.50 17.73 6.70
CA ASP A 198 -9.37 18.65 6.84
C ASP A 198 -9.47 19.79 5.80
N VAL A 199 -9.93 19.49 4.58
CA VAL A 199 -10.21 20.53 3.57
C VAL A 199 -11.21 21.55 4.09
N LEU A 200 -12.36 21.09 4.56
CA LEU A 200 -13.43 21.98 5.05
C LEU A 200 -12.98 22.79 6.26
N LYS A 201 -12.26 22.16 7.19
CA LYS A 201 -11.80 22.80 8.42
C LYS A 201 -10.69 23.83 8.17
N VAL A 202 -9.63 23.44 7.44
CA VAL A 202 -8.45 24.30 7.22
C VAL A 202 -8.79 25.50 6.36
N LEU A 203 -9.67 25.31 5.37
CA LEU A 203 -10.06 26.37 4.45
C LEU A 203 -11.32 27.14 4.90
N ASN A 204 -11.87 26.78 6.06
CA ASN A 204 -13.09 27.39 6.64
C ASN A 204 -14.27 27.41 5.65
N LEU A 205 -14.54 26.26 5.03
CA LEU A 205 -15.55 26.11 3.99
C LEU A 205 -16.84 25.50 4.55
N ASN A 206 -17.96 26.13 4.23
CA ASN A 206 -19.30 25.64 4.53
C ASN A 206 -20.02 25.30 3.23
N LEU A 207 -20.17 24.00 2.97
CA LEU A 207 -20.87 23.52 1.79
C LEU A 207 -22.39 23.63 1.99
N ASN A 208 -23.11 24.04 0.95
CA ASN A 208 -24.57 23.93 0.90
C ASN A 208 -25.01 22.56 0.35
N ASP A 209 -26.31 22.26 0.44
CA ASP A 209 -26.88 20.98 0.03
C ASP A 209 -26.55 20.59 -1.41
N SER A 210 -26.52 21.57 -2.33
CA SER A 210 -26.21 21.30 -3.74
C SER A 210 -24.75 20.89 -3.95
N GLN A 211 -23.81 21.50 -3.20
CA GLN A 211 -22.39 21.14 -3.25
C GLN A 211 -22.17 19.76 -2.63
N TYR A 212 -22.75 19.49 -1.47
CA TYR A 212 -22.69 18.16 -0.84
C TYR A 212 -23.24 17.08 -1.76
N LYS A 213 -24.42 17.31 -2.37
CA LYS A 213 -25.02 16.37 -3.31
C LYS A 213 -24.10 16.12 -4.49
N PHE A 214 -23.55 17.17 -5.10
CA PHE A 214 -22.64 17.02 -6.24
C PHE A 214 -21.40 16.20 -5.89
N ILE A 215 -20.71 16.55 -4.79
CA ILE A 215 -19.49 15.87 -4.33
C ILE A 215 -19.77 14.38 -4.08
N ARG A 216 -20.86 14.07 -3.36
CA ARG A 216 -21.24 12.69 -3.01
C ARG A 216 -21.65 11.87 -4.22
N THR A 217 -22.45 12.43 -5.12
CA THR A 217 -22.91 11.75 -6.35
C THR A 217 -21.75 11.38 -7.26
N HIS A 218 -20.72 12.23 -7.33
CA HIS A 218 -19.54 11.98 -8.16
C HIS A 218 -18.37 11.33 -7.39
N GLY A 219 -18.55 11.01 -6.11
CA GLY A 219 -17.53 10.32 -5.30
C GLY A 219 -16.27 11.14 -5.02
N LEU A 220 -16.33 12.47 -5.12
CA LEU A 220 -15.17 13.35 -4.98
C LEU A 220 -14.62 13.43 -3.55
N ASP A 221 -15.27 12.80 -2.57
CA ASP A 221 -14.88 12.80 -1.15
C ASP A 221 -14.58 11.42 -0.56
N LYS A 222 -14.56 10.37 -1.39
CA LYS A 222 -14.42 8.98 -0.93
C LYS A 222 -12.99 8.46 -0.97
N SER A 223 -12.23 8.76 -2.02
CA SER A 223 -10.84 8.33 -2.19
C SER A 223 -10.06 9.30 -3.09
N ASP A 224 -8.74 9.17 -3.07
CA ASP A 224 -7.81 9.84 -3.98
C ASP A 224 -7.78 11.36 -3.86
N LEU A 225 -8.11 11.90 -2.69
CA LEU A 225 -7.79 13.27 -2.32
C LEU A 225 -6.34 13.30 -1.83
N TYR A 226 -5.42 13.79 -2.66
CA TYR A 226 -4.01 13.84 -2.28
C TYR A 226 -3.28 15.01 -2.93
N ILE A 227 -2.11 15.34 -2.39
CA ILE A 227 -1.15 16.26 -3.00
C ILE A 227 0.16 15.50 -3.20
N GLY A 228 0.62 15.42 -4.45
CA GLY A 228 1.89 14.80 -4.82
C GLY A 228 2.83 15.78 -5.50
N GLU A 229 3.91 15.27 -6.09
CA GLU A 229 4.90 16.10 -6.79
C GLU A 229 4.29 16.92 -7.95
N GLY A 230 3.30 16.35 -8.64
CA GLY A 230 2.56 17.02 -9.72
C GLY A 230 1.39 17.90 -9.25
N GLY A 231 1.29 18.21 -7.95
CA GLY A 231 0.22 19.03 -7.38
C GLY A 231 -0.98 18.21 -6.85
N PRO A 232 -2.15 18.86 -6.67
CA PRO A 232 -3.34 18.21 -6.15
C PRO A 232 -3.88 17.18 -7.14
N SER A 233 -4.39 16.07 -6.62
CA SER A 233 -5.07 15.06 -7.40
C SER A 233 -6.29 15.63 -8.14
N PHE A 234 -6.74 14.93 -9.18
CA PHE A 234 -7.97 15.27 -9.90
C PHE A 234 -9.16 15.46 -8.95
N ASN A 235 -9.37 14.52 -8.02
CA ASN A 235 -10.47 14.60 -7.06
C ASN A 235 -10.32 15.79 -6.10
N LEU A 236 -9.10 16.12 -5.64
CA LEU A 236 -8.88 17.26 -4.75
C LEU A 236 -9.12 18.58 -5.48
N LYS A 237 -8.64 18.71 -6.72
CA LYS A 237 -8.91 19.86 -7.58
C LYS A 237 -10.41 20.04 -7.81
N ALA A 238 -11.11 18.96 -8.16
CA ALA A 238 -12.56 18.97 -8.36
C ALA A 238 -13.33 19.30 -7.07
N PHE A 239 -12.94 18.72 -5.93
CA PHE A 239 -13.54 19.01 -4.63
C PHE A 239 -13.40 20.49 -4.29
N LEU A 240 -12.19 21.06 -4.40
CA LEU A 240 -11.94 22.47 -4.13
C LEU A 240 -12.75 23.38 -5.06
N PHE A 241 -12.87 23.03 -6.35
CA PHE A 241 -13.64 23.81 -7.31
C PHE A 241 -15.12 23.89 -6.94
N VAL A 242 -15.72 22.74 -6.60
CA VAL A 242 -17.11 22.69 -6.14
C VAL A 242 -17.25 23.42 -4.81
N ALA A 243 -16.29 23.27 -3.89
CA ALA A 243 -16.34 23.83 -2.54
C ALA A 243 -16.23 25.36 -2.52
N PHE A 244 -15.35 25.95 -3.33
CA PHE A 244 -15.22 27.41 -3.45
C PHE A 244 -16.39 28.07 -4.18
N LYS A 245 -17.21 27.29 -4.90
CA LYS A 245 -18.37 27.78 -5.66
C LYS A 245 -17.98 28.95 -6.55
N ASP A 246 -17.21 28.68 -7.60
CA ASP A 246 -17.04 29.70 -8.64
C ASP A 246 -18.42 30.01 -9.24
N SER A 247 -18.97 31.15 -8.83
CA SER A 247 -20.31 31.62 -9.21
C SER A 247 -20.49 31.83 -10.73
N THR A 248 -19.40 31.76 -11.51
CA THR A 248 -19.42 31.82 -12.97
C THR A 248 -19.67 30.46 -13.64
N ALA A 249 -19.48 29.35 -12.92
CA ALA A 249 -19.58 28.00 -13.46
C ALA A 249 -21.05 27.54 -13.54
N LYS A 250 -21.67 27.67 -14.72
CA LYS A 250 -23.01 27.13 -14.98
C LYS A 250 -23.07 25.59 -14.96
N ASN A 251 -21.93 24.91 -15.13
CA ASN A 251 -21.85 23.44 -15.17
C ASN A 251 -20.50 22.93 -14.63
N PHE A 252 -20.48 22.52 -13.35
CA PHE A 252 -19.30 21.94 -12.70
C PHE A 252 -18.75 20.71 -13.45
N ALA A 253 -19.63 19.81 -13.90
CA ALA A 253 -19.22 18.55 -14.54
C ALA A 253 -18.43 18.82 -15.82
N SER A 254 -18.91 19.74 -16.66
CA SER A 254 -18.21 20.09 -17.91
C SER A 254 -16.79 20.58 -17.64
N ILE A 255 -16.60 21.45 -16.64
CA ILE A 255 -15.28 22.02 -16.31
C ILE A 255 -14.36 20.95 -15.71
N ILE A 256 -14.86 20.18 -14.76
CA ILE A 256 -14.09 19.14 -14.05
C ILE A 256 -13.60 18.07 -15.03
N TYR A 257 -14.49 17.49 -15.83
CA TYR A 257 -14.13 16.35 -16.71
C TYR A 257 -13.36 16.75 -17.97
N SER A 258 -13.33 18.04 -18.32
CA SER A 258 -12.49 18.57 -19.40
C SER A 258 -11.19 19.22 -18.92
N ASP A 259 -10.93 19.20 -17.60
CA ASP A 259 -9.82 19.91 -16.94
C ASP A 259 -9.70 21.40 -17.35
N SER A 260 -10.82 22.02 -17.73
CA SER A 260 -10.87 23.39 -18.27
C SER A 260 -11.14 24.43 -17.19
N TYR A 261 -10.40 24.34 -16.08
CA TYR A 261 -10.58 25.20 -14.92
C TYR A 261 -10.20 26.66 -15.21
N PRO A 262 -10.93 27.66 -14.65
CA PRO A 262 -10.54 29.06 -14.76
C PRO A 262 -9.14 29.32 -14.17
N LYS A 263 -8.35 30.16 -14.84
CA LYS A 263 -6.96 30.48 -14.42
C LYS A 263 -6.87 30.99 -12.98
N HIS A 264 -7.79 31.88 -12.59
CA HIS A 264 -7.82 32.45 -11.25
C HIS A 264 -8.09 31.40 -10.17
N PHE A 265 -8.86 30.35 -10.48
CA PHE A 265 -9.06 29.22 -9.58
C PHE A 265 -7.77 28.42 -9.44
N LEU A 266 -7.09 28.10 -10.55
CA LEU A 266 -5.81 27.38 -10.53
C LEU A 266 -4.73 28.13 -9.73
N GLU A 267 -4.66 29.45 -9.85
CA GLU A 267 -3.76 30.29 -9.05
C GLU A 267 -4.15 30.28 -7.55
N GLY A 268 -5.44 30.29 -7.24
CA GLY A 268 -5.95 30.30 -5.86
C GLY A 268 -5.81 28.97 -5.10
N ILE A 269 -5.85 27.82 -5.79
CA ILE A 269 -5.72 26.52 -5.13
C ILE A 269 -4.31 26.23 -4.63
N VAL A 270 -3.28 26.91 -5.15
CA VAL A 270 -1.89 26.73 -4.68
C VAL A 270 -1.77 27.09 -3.20
N ASP A 271 -2.33 28.23 -2.78
CA ASP A 271 -2.33 28.63 -1.36
C ASP A 271 -3.16 27.68 -0.49
N SER A 272 -4.28 27.19 -1.04
CA SER A 272 -5.14 26.21 -0.36
C SER A 272 -4.41 24.89 -0.11
N CYS A 273 -3.70 24.38 -1.12
CA CYS A 273 -2.87 23.19 -1.02
C CYS A 273 -1.75 23.38 -0.01
N ARG A 274 -1.09 24.55 -0.01
CA ARG A 274 -0.03 24.87 0.95
C ARG A 274 -0.54 24.86 2.39
N LYS A 275 -1.71 25.45 2.67
CA LYS A 275 -2.34 25.40 3.99
C LYS A 275 -2.62 23.97 4.46
N LEU A 276 -3.08 23.11 3.55
CA LEU A 276 -3.31 21.69 3.86
C LEU A 276 -2.00 20.96 4.14
N LEU A 277 -0.95 21.21 3.34
CA LEU A 277 0.37 20.63 3.58
C LEU A 277 0.99 21.09 4.91
N TYR A 278 0.79 22.35 5.32
CA TYR A 278 1.26 22.83 6.63
C TYR A 278 0.59 22.09 7.79
N LEU A 279 -0.73 21.85 7.73
CA LEU A 279 -1.39 20.99 8.72
C LEU A 279 -0.73 19.60 8.78
N HIS A 280 -0.47 18.99 7.62
CA HIS A 280 0.19 17.69 7.57
C HIS A 280 1.63 17.71 8.10
N LEU A 281 2.36 18.80 7.89
CA LEU A 281 3.70 19.00 8.44
C LEU A 281 3.65 19.03 9.97
N GLU A 282 2.76 19.83 10.55
CA GLU A 282 2.57 19.93 12.00
C GLU A 282 2.19 18.58 12.63
N LEU A 283 1.25 17.87 12.01
CA LEU A 283 0.82 16.53 12.46
C LEU A 283 1.96 15.51 12.37
N THR A 284 2.76 15.54 11.30
CA THR A 284 3.91 14.66 11.12
C THR A 284 4.99 14.95 12.16
N GLU A 285 5.29 16.22 12.43
CA GLU A 285 6.26 16.60 13.45
C GLU A 285 5.81 16.24 14.85
N LYS A 286 4.51 16.39 15.16
CA LYS A 286 3.94 15.94 16.42
C LYS A 286 4.11 14.43 16.59
N ALA A 287 3.75 13.64 15.58
CA ALA A 287 3.91 12.20 15.61
C ALA A 287 5.39 11.80 15.76
N LEU A 288 6.29 12.46 15.03
CA LEU A 288 7.73 12.21 15.11
C LEU A 288 8.27 12.42 16.52
N ARG A 289 7.93 13.55 17.16
CA ARG A 289 8.30 13.81 18.57
C ARG A 289 7.79 12.72 19.49
N THR A 290 6.50 12.37 19.38
CA THR A 290 5.90 11.29 20.19
C THR A 290 6.63 9.96 20.04
N PHE A 291 6.97 9.54 18.82
CA PHE A 291 7.69 8.28 18.61
C PHE A 291 9.15 8.34 19.07
N GLN A 292 9.82 9.51 18.97
CA GLN A 292 11.16 9.71 19.51
C GLN A 292 11.17 9.61 21.05
N ASP A 293 10.20 10.25 21.71
CA ASP A 293 10.05 10.17 23.17
C ASP A 293 9.82 8.71 23.60
N LEU A 294 8.95 7.98 22.89
CA LEU A 294 8.67 6.57 23.18
C LEU A 294 9.89 5.67 22.99
N ALA A 295 10.73 5.93 21.98
CA ALA A 295 11.97 5.17 21.75
C ALA A 295 13.03 5.43 22.83
N SER A 296 12.98 6.58 23.52
CA SER A 296 13.92 6.92 24.61
C SER A 296 13.63 6.19 25.93
N ILE A 297 12.38 5.72 26.10
CA ILE A 297 11.90 5.09 27.34
C ILE A 297 12.09 3.57 27.29
N ASP A 298 12.07 2.97 26.09
CA ASP A 298 12.09 1.52 25.91
C ASP A 298 12.77 1.17 24.58
N SER A 299 14.02 0.69 24.64
CA SER A 299 14.87 0.41 23.47
C SER A 299 14.47 -0.87 22.72
N GLU A 300 13.50 -1.64 23.21
CA GLU A 300 13.07 -2.90 22.59
C GLU A 300 11.94 -2.74 21.55
N ARG A 301 11.43 -1.52 21.31
CA ARG A 301 10.26 -1.34 20.43
C ARG A 301 10.65 -1.16 18.97
N ASP A 302 9.99 -1.91 18.09
CA ASP A 302 10.06 -1.83 16.62
C ASP A 302 9.44 -0.52 16.07
N VAL A 303 9.87 0.65 16.57
CA VAL A 303 9.39 1.98 16.14
C VAL A 303 10.43 2.76 15.33
N SER A 304 11.66 2.26 15.21
CA SER A 304 12.73 2.90 14.43
C SER A 304 12.32 3.15 12.98
N VAL A 305 11.70 2.15 12.34
CA VAL A 305 11.19 2.26 10.97
C VAL A 305 10.13 3.36 10.84
N ILE A 306 9.25 3.52 11.85
CA ILE A 306 8.28 4.61 11.89
C ILE A 306 8.97 5.95 12.03
N ILE A 307 9.94 6.08 12.94
CA ILE A 307 10.70 7.31 13.13
C ILE A 307 11.38 7.73 11.82
N ASP A 308 12.01 6.78 11.12
CA ASP A 308 12.69 7.08 9.86
C ASP A 308 11.72 7.42 8.74
N PHE A 309 10.57 6.73 8.67
CA PHE A 309 9.49 7.11 7.76
C PHE A 309 8.97 8.53 8.04
N LEU A 310 8.76 8.89 9.31
CA LEU A 310 8.27 10.21 9.70
C LEU A 310 9.29 11.32 9.43
N LYS A 311 10.59 11.07 9.62
CA LYS A 311 11.65 11.99 9.20
C LYS A 311 11.61 12.22 7.70
N TYR A 312 11.54 11.15 6.91
CA TYR A 312 11.39 11.23 5.46
C TYR A 312 10.13 12.03 5.08
N ARG A 313 8.98 11.69 5.69
CA ARG A 313 7.69 12.32 5.41
C ARG A 313 7.73 13.82 5.69
N ARG A 314 8.36 14.24 6.79
CA ARG A 314 8.55 15.65 7.12
C ARG A 314 9.30 16.39 6.02
N GLU A 315 10.42 15.86 5.54
CA GLU A 315 11.18 16.50 4.46
C GLU A 315 10.42 16.48 3.13
N PHE A 316 9.71 15.39 2.82
CA PHE A 316 8.86 15.32 1.63
C PHE A 316 7.75 16.39 1.64
N VAL A 317 7.05 16.57 2.77
CA VAL A 317 6.02 17.61 2.88
C VAL A 317 6.61 19.01 2.71
N LYS A 318 7.80 19.29 3.26
CA LYS A 318 8.48 20.59 3.05
C LYS A 318 8.77 20.84 1.57
N VAL A 319 9.29 19.84 0.85
CA VAL A 319 9.52 19.93 -0.60
C VAL A 319 8.22 20.26 -1.33
N LEU A 320 7.10 19.63 -0.96
CA LEU A 320 5.79 19.95 -1.56
C LEU A 320 5.31 21.37 -1.21
N CYS A 321 5.58 21.90 -0.02
CA CYS A 321 5.24 23.28 0.35
C CYS A 321 6.01 24.34 -0.45
N ASP A 322 7.28 24.03 -0.76
CA ASP A 322 8.20 24.92 -1.49
C ASP A 322 7.98 24.88 -3.01
N ASN A 323 7.37 23.80 -3.52
CA ASN A 323 6.97 23.71 -4.91
C ASN A 323 5.94 24.80 -5.25
N LYS A 324 6.26 25.59 -6.27
CA LYS A 324 5.39 26.68 -6.78
C LYS A 324 4.33 26.21 -7.79
N GLN A 325 4.16 24.89 -7.95
CA GLN A 325 3.31 24.32 -9.01
C GLN A 325 1.82 24.49 -8.72
#